data_AF-A0A8S1TTS6-F1
#
_entry.id   AF-A0A8S1TTS6-F1
#
_cell.length_a   1.000
_cell.length_b   1.000
_cell.length_c   1.000
_cell.angle_alpha   90.00
_cell.angle_beta   90.00
_cell.angle_gamma   90.00
#
_symmetry.space_group_name_H-M   'P 1'
#
loop_
_entity.id
_entity.type
_entity.pdbx_description
1 polymer ?
#
loop_
_entity_poly.entity_id
_entity_poly.type
_entity_poly.pdbx_seq_one_letter_code
_entity_poly.pdbx_strand_id
1 'polypeptide(L)'
;MTPFDIFLALRFSTVYYSIQMFTGRISASENTQLGDWLANHLGEGYDVMKENFLEQFSNPYILEFFTDENFDVLFMKTNSSNMEKKTISFRESLNVLLQYQYQFKIAYQQKTPLLSQAFTAYPYANYLNLHDKFDNLTSSILEYTKQRKQIVQENWTRIWIPFLIVDFLLIVGCYYLYKSYLQIYDSFLNLFKYAETIWINRDMERYKILINILTKNSDVMFKYQFDLEQKEKFMMAERYKLENQGIHESKKKKSYKEHNQMPTLIGLISLSALFSVFFISSLLIQLSTNDYLDKYGRTADIYKYIGDLCYKIPGLFSQRQFLYWWAIYYLDVNDKPRMQNRLFDGIESCKKFDMMMQYFDQETYLTTQAFVDSLTNLTKKPVCDFFNQTIQKDYSFYCNRSFEGALTMGITQALIYVGNAFTVAYELNNFTSIVQYFKYEAEGMYIMVKGLIELVSSLKDALLQATNSHMNQIIGLSVFLLVFQILIFLIQFFILHRYYSHEYQLVRRYMLLLPSSTVLLDDNFERNIRIFYTQFQL
;
A
#
# COMPACT_ATOMS: atom_id res chain seq x y z
N MET A 1 19.00 -6.06 12.33
CA MET A 1 20.47 -6.06 12.49
C MET A 1 20.87 -6.61 13.87
N THR A 2 20.19 -7.66 14.31
CA THR A 2 20.28 -8.37 15.60
C THR A 2 21.58 -9.09 15.95
N PRO A 3 22.32 -9.71 15.02
CA PRO A 3 23.26 -10.76 15.44
C PRO A 3 24.56 -10.28 16.11
N PHE A 4 24.96 -9.01 15.92
CA PHE A 4 26.21 -8.48 16.49
C PHE A 4 26.18 -8.39 18.02
N ASP A 5 25.18 -7.71 18.59
CA ASP A 5 25.06 -7.54 20.04
C ASP A 5 24.79 -8.86 20.76
N ILE A 6 24.05 -9.78 20.13
CA ILE A 6 23.85 -11.15 20.66
C ILE A 6 25.19 -11.86 20.77
N PHE A 7 25.98 -11.87 19.69
CA PHE A 7 27.28 -12.52 19.67
C PHE A 7 28.22 -11.92 20.74
N LEU A 8 28.21 -10.59 20.88
CA LEU A 8 29.00 -9.89 21.88
C LEU A 8 28.56 -10.22 23.31
N ALA A 9 27.26 -10.25 23.58
CA ALA A 9 26.71 -10.59 24.89
C ALA A 9 27.03 -12.04 25.30
N LEU A 10 26.93 -13.00 24.36
CA LEU A 10 27.33 -14.39 24.60
C LEU A 10 28.82 -14.49 24.93
N ARG A 11 29.67 -13.77 24.19
CA ARG A 11 31.10 -13.68 24.45
C ARG A 11 31.39 -13.11 25.84
N PHE A 12 30.71 -12.03 26.24
CA PHE A 12 30.83 -11.48 27.59
C PHE A 12 30.44 -12.50 28.67
N SER A 13 29.41 -13.30 28.39
CA SER A 13 28.92 -14.33 29.30
C SER A 13 29.94 -15.44 29.53
N THR A 14 30.73 -15.82 28.52
CA THR A 14 31.82 -16.80 28.70
C THR A 14 32.88 -16.35 29.71
N VAL A 15 33.23 -15.05 29.68
CA VAL A 15 34.20 -14.46 30.61
C VAL A 15 33.57 -14.35 32.00
N TYR A 16 32.31 -13.92 32.06
CA TYR A 16 31.56 -13.77 33.29
C TYR A 16 31.42 -15.09 34.06
N TYR A 17 31.07 -16.20 33.41
CA TYR A 17 31.00 -17.52 34.07
C TYR A 17 32.36 -18.02 34.54
N SER A 18 33.42 -17.76 33.77
CA SER A 18 34.79 -18.09 34.19
C SER A 18 35.16 -17.36 35.50
N ILE A 19 34.76 -16.10 35.64
CA ILE A 19 34.95 -15.32 36.88
C ILE A 19 34.09 -15.88 38.02
N GLN A 20 32.84 -16.27 37.75
CA GLN A 20 31.98 -16.92 38.76
C GLN A 20 32.58 -18.22 39.28
N MET A 21 33.19 -19.02 38.41
CA MET A 21 33.88 -20.26 38.81
C MET A 21 35.09 -19.93 39.70
N PHE A 22 35.93 -18.97 39.29
CA PHE A 22 37.10 -18.56 40.05
C PHE A 22 36.74 -18.02 41.44
N THR A 23 35.61 -17.31 41.55
CA THR A 23 35.09 -16.76 42.81
C THR A 23 34.25 -17.75 43.63
N GLY A 24 34.12 -19.01 43.18
CA GLY A 24 33.39 -20.08 43.90
C GLY A 24 31.87 -19.95 43.87
N ARG A 25 31.30 -19.14 42.97
CA ARG A 25 29.84 -18.94 42.81
C ARG A 25 29.16 -20.03 41.99
N ILE A 26 29.92 -20.68 41.12
CA ILE A 26 29.51 -21.88 40.37
C ILE A 26 30.61 -22.95 40.47
N SER A 27 30.20 -24.21 40.39
CA SER A 27 31.09 -25.36 40.31
C SER A 27 31.77 -25.47 38.93
N ALA A 28 32.87 -26.21 38.84
CA ALA A 28 33.55 -26.48 37.57
C ALA A 28 32.64 -27.25 36.58
N SER A 29 31.79 -28.15 37.08
CA SER A 29 30.79 -28.87 36.27
C SER A 29 29.72 -27.93 35.72
N GLU A 30 29.19 -27.01 36.54
CA GLU A 30 28.24 -25.99 36.06
C GLU A 30 28.89 -25.07 35.03
N ASN A 31 30.14 -24.64 35.25
CA ASN A 31 30.87 -23.80 34.30
C ASN A 31 31.09 -24.53 32.96
N THR A 32 31.35 -25.83 32.99
CA THR A 32 31.49 -26.64 31.76
C THR A 32 30.15 -26.74 31.03
N GLN A 33 29.06 -27.05 31.75
CA GLN A 33 27.72 -27.13 31.15
C GLN A 33 27.28 -25.81 30.50
N LEU A 34 27.48 -24.68 31.19
CA LEU A 34 27.16 -23.35 30.67
C LEU A 34 28.09 -22.96 29.51
N GLY A 35 29.39 -23.29 29.63
CA GLY A 35 30.37 -23.06 28.57
C GLY A 35 30.05 -23.83 27.29
N ASP A 36 29.66 -25.10 27.40
CA ASP A 36 29.29 -25.94 26.27
C ASP A 36 28.01 -25.42 25.60
N TRP A 37 27.01 -25.01 26.39
CA TRP A 37 25.81 -24.37 25.86
C TRP A 37 26.14 -23.10 25.09
N LEU A 38 26.96 -22.21 25.65
CA LEU A 38 27.40 -20.98 24.98
C LEU A 38 28.19 -21.28 23.70
N ALA A 39 29.08 -22.28 23.72
CA ALA A 39 29.88 -22.69 22.56
C ALA A 39 28.99 -23.07 21.36
N ASN A 40 27.93 -23.83 21.62
CA ASN A 40 26.99 -24.29 20.59
C ASN A 40 26.24 -23.10 19.95
N HIS A 41 25.73 -22.18 20.77
CA HIS A 41 24.92 -21.04 20.29
C HIS A 41 25.76 -19.88 19.74
N LEU A 42 27.03 -19.76 20.13
CA LEU A 42 27.97 -18.79 19.55
C LEU A 42 28.30 -19.13 18.08
N GLY A 43 28.31 -20.43 17.75
CA GLY A 43 28.43 -20.91 16.37
C GLY A 43 27.26 -20.46 15.50
N GLU A 44 26.04 -20.74 15.96
CA GLU A 44 24.78 -20.34 15.29
C GLU A 44 24.68 -18.81 15.15
N GLY A 45 25.00 -18.06 16.22
CA GLY A 45 24.96 -16.60 16.20
C GLY A 45 25.86 -15.99 15.12
N TYR A 46 27.05 -16.55 14.91
CA TYR A 46 27.95 -16.12 13.83
C TYR A 46 27.38 -16.43 12.44
N ASP A 47 26.82 -17.63 12.24
CA ASP A 47 26.31 -18.05 10.93
C ASP A 47 25.10 -17.18 10.54
N VAL A 48 24.17 -16.94 11.47
CA VAL A 48 23.04 -16.02 11.30
C VAL A 48 23.51 -14.59 11.03
N MET A 49 24.55 -14.12 11.72
CA MET A 49 25.13 -12.80 11.48
C MET A 49 25.70 -12.66 10.07
N LYS A 50 26.47 -13.66 9.64
CA LYS A 50 27.09 -13.69 8.31
C LYS A 50 26.01 -13.67 7.22
N GLU A 51 24.99 -14.52 7.34
CA GLU A 51 23.88 -14.58 6.38
C GLU A 51 23.14 -13.24 6.32
N ASN A 52 22.82 -12.65 7.47
CA ASN A 52 22.16 -11.33 7.51
C ASN A 52 23.02 -10.25 6.84
N PHE A 53 24.33 -10.19 7.12
CA PHE A 53 25.20 -9.21 6.46
C PHE A 53 25.23 -9.42 4.95
N LEU A 54 25.35 -10.66 4.48
CA LEU A 54 25.34 -10.97 3.05
C LEU A 54 24.01 -10.56 2.39
N GLU A 55 22.87 -10.89 3.01
CA GLU A 55 21.55 -10.48 2.51
C GLU A 55 21.44 -8.95 2.43
N GLN A 56 21.78 -8.23 3.50
CA GLN A 56 21.65 -6.76 3.52
C GLN A 56 22.64 -6.06 2.57
N PHE A 57 23.88 -6.55 2.45
CA PHE A 57 24.85 -5.97 1.50
C PHE A 57 24.53 -6.25 0.04
N SER A 58 23.80 -7.33 -0.23
CA SER A 58 23.28 -7.64 -1.57
C SER A 58 21.99 -6.90 -1.92
N ASN A 59 21.33 -6.29 -0.94
CA ASN A 59 20.04 -5.64 -1.13
C ASN A 59 20.21 -4.30 -1.88
N PRO A 60 19.69 -4.18 -3.12
CA PRO A 60 19.83 -2.97 -3.92
C PRO A 60 19.15 -1.74 -3.29
N TYR A 61 18.13 -1.95 -2.45
CA TYR A 61 17.40 -0.86 -1.78
C TYR A 61 18.12 -0.29 -0.56
N ILE A 62 19.14 -0.98 -0.05
CA ILE A 62 19.87 -0.57 1.16
C ILE A 62 21.32 -0.18 0.82
N LEU A 63 21.81 -0.58 -0.36
CA LEU A 63 23.20 -0.36 -0.78
C LEU A 63 23.64 1.11 -0.66
N GLU A 64 22.76 2.06 -1.02
CA GLU A 64 23.03 3.50 -0.99
C GLU A 64 23.37 4.01 0.42
N PHE A 65 22.80 3.41 1.47
CA PHE A 65 23.09 3.78 2.85
C PHE A 65 24.47 3.31 3.33
N PHE A 66 25.13 2.41 2.61
CA PHE A 66 26.45 1.89 2.97
C PHE A 66 27.60 2.56 2.21
N THR A 67 27.32 3.27 1.11
CA THR A 67 28.34 3.61 0.10
C THR A 67 29.23 4.81 0.42
N ASP A 68 28.89 5.68 1.40
CA ASP A 68 29.60 6.96 1.59
C ASP A 68 30.00 7.29 3.03
N GLU A 69 29.94 6.32 3.96
CA GLU A 69 30.27 6.58 5.37
C GLU A 69 31.68 6.09 5.76
N ASN A 70 32.57 7.04 6.03
CA ASN A 70 33.86 6.79 6.67
C ASN A 70 33.81 7.17 8.15
N PHE A 71 34.48 6.40 9.00
CA PHE A 71 34.61 6.73 10.41
C PHE A 71 35.89 6.15 11.00
N ASP A 72 36.22 6.65 12.18
CA ASP A 72 37.43 6.29 12.88
C ASP A 72 37.26 5.02 13.70
N VAL A 73 38.16 4.07 13.46
CA VAL A 73 38.16 2.74 14.05
C VAL A 73 39.50 2.46 14.72
N LEU A 74 39.45 1.86 15.90
CA LEU A 74 40.62 1.49 16.70
C LEU A 74 41.07 0.07 16.38
N PHE A 75 42.35 -0.10 16.05
CA PHE A 75 43.01 -1.37 15.80
C PHE A 75 44.08 -1.64 16.86
N MET A 76 44.25 -2.91 17.23
CA MET A 76 45.31 -3.30 18.17
C MET A 76 46.69 -3.20 17.50
N LYS A 77 47.64 -2.50 18.14
CA LYS A 77 49.02 -2.37 17.62
C LYS A 77 49.93 -3.49 18.13
N THR A 78 50.10 -3.55 19.45
CA THR A 78 50.99 -4.54 20.10
C THR A 78 50.25 -5.39 21.14
N ASN A 79 49.33 -4.78 21.88
CA ASN A 79 48.52 -5.43 22.91
C ASN A 79 47.19 -4.68 23.08
N SER A 80 46.24 -5.23 23.82
CA SER A 80 44.90 -4.66 23.99
C SER A 80 44.87 -3.27 24.63
N SER A 81 45.94 -2.86 25.31
CA SER A 81 46.10 -1.51 25.89
C SER A 81 46.68 -0.48 24.91
N ASN A 82 47.21 -0.91 23.76
CA ASN A 82 47.86 -0.04 22.78
C ASN A 82 47.11 -0.10 21.44
N MET A 83 46.22 0.86 21.24
CA MET A 83 45.32 0.94 20.09
C MET A 83 45.72 2.08 19.15
N GLU A 84 45.62 1.85 17.85
CA GLU A 84 45.87 2.82 16.79
C GLU A 84 44.54 3.17 16.09
N LYS A 85 44.30 4.46 15.86
CA LYS A 85 43.10 4.95 15.19
C LYS A 85 43.33 5.03 13.67
N LYS A 86 42.45 4.42 12.88
CA LYS A 86 42.44 4.46 11.42
C LYS A 86 41.06 4.79 10.89
N THR A 87 40.98 5.67 9.91
CA THR A 87 39.73 5.98 9.21
C THR A 87 39.51 4.96 8.12
N ILE A 88 38.40 4.22 8.19
CA ILE A 88 38.01 3.22 7.19
C ILE A 88 36.53 3.39 6.82
N SER A 89 36.14 2.81 5.70
CA SER A 89 34.74 2.79 5.28
C SER A 89 33.91 1.88 6.20
N PHE A 90 32.61 2.19 6.32
CA PHE A 90 31.69 1.37 7.11
C PHE A 90 31.59 -0.07 6.59
N ARG A 91 31.60 -0.27 5.28
CA ARG A 91 31.65 -1.63 4.70
C ARG A 91 32.93 -2.38 5.09
N GLU A 92 34.08 -1.71 5.08
CA GLU A 92 35.35 -2.32 5.49
C GLU A 92 35.37 -2.67 6.98
N SER A 93 34.83 -1.79 7.85
CA SER A 93 34.74 -2.07 9.28
C SER A 93 33.88 -3.30 9.59
N LEU A 94 32.77 -3.48 8.86
CA LEU A 94 31.90 -4.64 9.00
C LEU A 94 32.56 -5.94 8.52
N ASN A 95 33.36 -5.88 7.45
CA ASN A 95 34.15 -7.03 7.01
C ASN A 95 35.23 -7.42 8.04
N VAL A 96 35.93 -6.44 8.60
CA VAL A 96 36.92 -6.66 9.66
C VAL A 96 36.25 -7.28 10.89
N LEU A 97 35.08 -6.75 11.28
CA LEU A 97 34.29 -7.27 12.39
C LEU A 97 33.91 -8.75 12.18
N LEU A 98 33.37 -9.10 11.01
CA LEU A 98 33.02 -10.47 10.63
C LEU A 98 34.22 -11.41 10.70
N GLN A 99 35.38 -10.99 10.20
CA GLN A 99 36.61 -11.79 10.25
C GLN A 99 37.06 -12.03 11.70
N TYR A 100 37.03 -11.01 12.55
CA TYR A 100 37.42 -11.15 13.95
C TYR A 100 36.44 -11.98 14.78
N GLN A 101 35.14 -11.89 14.51
CA GLN A 101 34.16 -12.76 15.17
C GLN A 101 34.32 -14.23 14.76
N TYR A 102 34.69 -14.49 13.50
CA TYR A 102 35.03 -15.84 13.05
C TYR A 102 36.29 -16.37 13.74
N GLN A 103 37.35 -15.56 13.82
CA GLN A 103 38.58 -15.93 14.54
C GLN A 103 38.31 -16.21 16.02
N PHE A 104 37.45 -15.41 16.66
CA PHE A 104 37.01 -15.65 18.04
C PHE A 104 36.27 -16.99 18.17
N LYS A 105 35.32 -17.31 17.26
CA LYS A 105 34.60 -18.59 17.23
C LYS A 105 35.57 -19.77 17.18
N ILE A 106 36.55 -19.74 16.26
CA ILE A 106 37.56 -20.81 16.15
C ILE A 106 38.41 -20.89 17.42
N ALA A 107 38.91 -19.75 17.89
CA ALA A 107 39.78 -19.70 19.07
C ALA A 107 39.08 -20.27 20.32
N TYR A 108 37.80 -19.94 20.51
CA TYR A 108 36.99 -20.46 21.60
C TYR A 108 36.78 -21.97 21.50
N GLN A 109 36.40 -22.48 20.32
CA GLN A 109 36.22 -23.92 20.08
C GLN A 109 37.52 -24.72 20.27
N GLN A 110 38.66 -24.14 19.88
CA GLN A 110 39.98 -24.74 20.02
C GLN A 110 40.61 -24.51 21.41
N LYS A 111 39.91 -23.82 22.32
CA LYS A 111 40.39 -23.47 23.67
C LYS A 111 41.73 -22.72 23.67
N THR A 112 41.96 -21.87 22.66
CA THR A 112 43.17 -21.04 22.60
C THR A 112 43.05 -19.81 23.49
N PRO A 113 44.17 -19.18 23.92
CA PRO A 113 44.13 -17.99 24.75
C PRO A 113 43.44 -16.82 24.03
N LEU A 114 42.36 -16.31 24.65
CA LEU A 114 41.53 -15.24 24.08
C LEU A 114 42.03 -13.83 24.43
N LEU A 115 42.86 -13.71 25.48
CA LEU A 115 43.32 -12.42 26.01
C LEU A 115 44.40 -11.80 25.12
N SER A 116 44.39 -10.46 25.03
CA SER A 116 45.36 -9.65 24.26
C SER A 116 45.48 -10.01 22.77
N GLN A 117 44.42 -10.54 22.18
CA GLN A 117 44.33 -10.84 20.74
C GLN A 117 43.61 -9.72 19.98
N ALA A 118 43.98 -9.48 18.73
CA ALA A 118 43.37 -8.43 17.89
C ALA A 118 41.86 -8.68 17.70
N PHE A 119 41.48 -9.94 17.45
CA PHE A 119 40.08 -10.36 17.33
C PHE A 119 39.28 -10.16 18.62
N THR A 120 39.98 -10.09 19.76
CA THR A 120 39.36 -9.80 21.04
C THR A 120 39.19 -8.30 21.25
N ALA A 121 40.23 -7.51 20.97
CA ALA A 121 40.27 -6.08 21.26
C ALA A 121 39.41 -5.23 20.31
N TYR A 122 39.36 -5.58 19.02
CA TYR A 122 38.67 -4.77 18.01
C TYR A 122 37.17 -4.59 18.26
N PRO A 123 36.36 -5.65 18.48
CA PRO A 123 34.92 -5.48 18.72
C PRO A 123 34.64 -4.72 20.01
N TYR A 124 35.53 -4.81 21.01
CA TYR A 124 35.38 -4.08 22.26
C TYR A 124 35.63 -2.59 22.07
N ALA A 125 36.78 -2.20 21.52
CA ALA A 125 37.16 -0.80 21.41
C ALA A 125 36.26 0.02 20.47
N ASN A 126 35.62 -0.64 19.50
CA ASN A 126 34.76 0.00 18.51
C ASN A 126 33.27 -0.19 18.77
N TYR A 127 32.89 -0.84 19.87
CA TYR A 127 31.50 -1.20 20.15
C TYR A 127 30.54 -0.01 20.05
N LEU A 128 30.85 1.07 20.78
CA LEU A 128 29.98 2.24 20.82
C LEU A 128 29.83 2.89 19.44
N ASN A 129 30.94 3.06 18.71
CA ASN A 129 30.92 3.69 17.39
C ASN A 129 30.17 2.85 16.35
N LEU A 130 30.40 1.54 16.33
CA LEU A 130 29.68 0.63 15.42
C LEU A 130 28.18 0.63 15.71
N HIS A 131 27.80 0.58 16.98
CA HIS A 131 26.40 0.58 17.39
C HIS A 131 25.69 1.89 17.04
N ASP A 132 26.31 3.07 17.25
CA ASP A 132 25.69 4.35 16.84
C ASP A 132 25.50 4.41 15.32
N LYS A 133 26.44 3.85 14.56
CA LYS A 133 26.31 3.76 13.10
C LYS A 133 25.14 2.87 12.70
N PHE A 134 24.93 1.74 13.38
CA PHE A 134 23.75 0.89 13.15
C PHE A 134 22.43 1.56 13.56
N ASP A 135 22.39 2.25 14.69
CA ASP A 135 21.19 2.99 15.15
C ASP A 135 20.81 4.12 14.17
N ASN A 136 21.80 4.86 13.69
CA ASN A 136 21.60 5.90 12.68
C ASN A 136 21.09 5.30 11.38
N LEU A 137 21.72 4.22 10.91
CA LEU A 137 21.31 3.53 9.69
C LEU A 137 19.85 3.04 9.74
N THR A 138 19.47 2.35 10.81
CA THR A 138 18.09 1.84 10.97
C THR A 138 17.07 2.98 11.07
N SER A 139 17.47 4.11 11.67
CA SER A 139 16.63 5.31 11.74
C SER A 139 16.48 5.98 10.37
N SER A 140 17.56 6.11 9.60
CA SER A 140 17.53 6.63 8.22
C SER A 140 16.70 5.74 7.28
N ILE A 141 16.77 4.41 7.43
CA ILE A 141 15.95 3.47 6.65
C ILE A 141 14.46 3.64 6.98
N LEU A 142 14.10 3.81 8.26
CA LEU A 142 12.72 4.07 8.66
C LEU A 142 12.21 5.41 8.07
N GLU A 143 13.02 6.46 8.15
CA GLU A 143 12.68 7.76 7.59
C GLU A 143 12.48 7.68 6.07
N TYR A 144 13.41 7.06 5.35
CA TYR A 144 13.28 6.79 3.92
C TYR A 144 11.99 6.01 3.60
N THR A 145 11.65 5.01 4.42
CA THR A 145 10.42 4.22 4.26
C THR A 145 9.16 5.10 4.40
N LYS A 146 9.15 6.01 5.36
CA LYS A 146 8.04 6.97 5.58
C LYS A 146 7.96 8.02 4.46
N GLN A 147 9.10 8.52 3.98
CA GLN A 147 9.14 9.45 2.85
C GLN A 147 8.65 8.77 1.55
N ARG A 148 9.07 7.51 1.31
CA ARG A 148 8.62 6.73 0.16
C ARG A 148 7.10 6.52 0.15
N LYS A 149 6.49 6.29 1.32
CA LYS A 149 5.02 6.25 1.47
C LYS A 149 4.39 7.54 0.92
N GLN A 150 4.89 8.71 1.34
CA GLN A 150 4.36 10.01 0.88
C GLN A 150 4.51 10.18 -0.63
N ILE A 151 5.70 9.86 -1.17
CA ILE A 151 5.96 9.93 -2.61
C ILE A 151 5.00 9.02 -3.40
N VAL A 152 4.75 7.80 -2.92
CA VAL A 152 3.78 6.88 -3.55
C VAL A 152 2.37 7.46 -3.51
N GLN A 153 1.96 8.04 -2.39
CA GLN A 153 0.65 8.69 -2.25
C GLN A 153 0.49 9.88 -3.21
N GLU A 154 1.50 10.73 -3.31
CA GLU A 154 1.53 11.86 -4.24
C GLU A 154 1.50 11.40 -5.70
N ASN A 155 2.30 10.40 -6.05
CA ASN A 155 2.32 9.87 -7.41
C ASN A 155 0.97 9.25 -7.79
N TRP A 156 0.34 8.52 -6.87
CA TRP A 156 -0.98 7.93 -7.09
C TRP A 156 -2.05 9.00 -7.29
N THR A 157 -2.09 10.03 -6.44
CA THR A 157 -3.03 11.16 -6.57
C THR A 157 -2.80 11.98 -7.85
N ARG A 158 -1.54 12.17 -8.26
CA ARG A 158 -1.18 12.81 -9.53
C ARG A 158 -1.66 12.05 -10.77
N ILE A 159 -1.81 10.72 -10.69
CA ILE A 159 -2.38 9.91 -11.77
C ILE A 159 -3.91 9.89 -11.71
N TRP A 160 -4.46 9.76 -10.51
CA TRP A 160 -5.89 9.63 -10.26
C TRP A 160 -6.70 10.87 -10.65
N ILE A 161 -6.23 12.08 -10.33
CA ILE A 161 -6.95 13.34 -10.60
C ILE A 161 -7.13 13.57 -12.11
N PRO A 162 -6.08 13.53 -12.95
CA PRO A 162 -6.24 13.66 -14.40
C PRO A 162 -7.15 12.59 -15.00
N PHE A 163 -7.08 11.35 -14.50
CA PHE A 163 -7.94 10.26 -14.98
C PHE A 163 -9.42 10.58 -14.73
N LEU A 164 -9.78 11.05 -13.53
CA LEU A 164 -11.12 11.51 -13.22
C LEU A 164 -11.59 12.68 -14.11
N ILE A 165 -10.69 13.63 -14.43
CA ILE A 165 -11.02 14.78 -15.28
C ILE A 165 -11.33 14.33 -16.71
N VAL A 166 -10.51 13.45 -17.29
CA VAL A 166 -10.72 12.90 -18.64
C VAL A 166 -12.07 12.18 -18.71
N ASP A 167 -12.39 11.39 -17.69
CA ASP A 167 -13.63 10.62 -17.65
C ASP A 167 -14.86 11.51 -17.48
N PHE A 168 -14.75 12.54 -16.64
CA PHE A 168 -15.77 13.56 -16.52
C PHE A 168 -16.01 14.28 -17.86
N LEU A 169 -14.95 14.66 -18.58
CA LEU A 169 -15.06 15.28 -19.91
C LEU A 169 -15.71 14.36 -20.94
N LEU A 170 -15.38 13.06 -20.93
CA LEU A 170 -16.01 12.07 -21.81
C LEU A 170 -17.52 11.96 -21.57
N ILE A 171 -17.94 11.97 -20.30
CA ILE A 171 -19.36 11.92 -19.93
C ILE A 171 -20.09 13.20 -20.32
N VAL A 172 -19.48 14.37 -20.11
CA VAL A 172 -20.01 15.65 -20.56
C VAL A 172 -20.16 15.67 -22.10
N GLY A 173 -19.17 15.14 -22.82
CA GLY A 173 -19.23 14.97 -24.27
C GLY A 173 -20.38 14.06 -24.70
N CYS A 174 -20.56 12.92 -24.04
CA CYS A 174 -21.69 12.02 -24.29
C CYS A 174 -23.04 12.68 -24.05
N TYR A 175 -23.16 13.46 -22.96
CA TYR A 175 -24.38 14.21 -22.66
C TYR A 175 -24.67 15.28 -23.74
N TYR A 176 -23.64 15.99 -24.20
CA TYR A 176 -23.81 17.01 -25.23
C TYR A 176 -24.29 16.39 -26.56
N LEU A 177 -23.70 15.26 -26.97
CA LEU A 177 -24.14 14.51 -28.15
C LEU A 177 -25.59 14.02 -28.01
N TYR A 178 -25.95 13.48 -26.85
CA TYR A 178 -27.32 13.06 -26.57
C TYR A 178 -28.32 14.22 -26.63
N LYS A 179 -27.97 15.36 -26.04
CA LYS A 179 -28.80 16.57 -26.07
C LYS A 179 -28.96 17.11 -27.49
N SER A 180 -27.87 17.16 -28.27
CA SER A 180 -27.89 17.59 -29.67
C SER A 180 -28.80 16.67 -30.50
N TYR A 181 -28.72 15.36 -30.30
CA TYR A 181 -29.62 14.39 -30.93
C TYR A 181 -31.09 14.65 -30.60
N LEU A 182 -31.44 14.83 -29.32
CA LEU A 182 -32.82 15.14 -28.94
C LEU A 182 -33.32 16.44 -29.55
N GLN A 183 -32.48 17.48 -29.63
CA GLN A 183 -32.84 18.74 -30.29
C GLN A 183 -33.12 18.56 -31.78
N ILE A 184 -32.31 17.76 -32.48
CA ILE A 184 -32.54 17.42 -33.90
C ILE A 184 -33.88 16.68 -34.04
N TYR A 185 -34.08 15.63 -33.24
CA TYR A 185 -35.29 14.81 -33.25
C TYR A 185 -36.54 15.65 -32.98
N ASP A 186 -36.51 16.52 -31.98
CA ASP A 186 -37.63 17.41 -31.64
C ASP A 186 -37.88 18.43 -32.75
N SER A 187 -36.83 18.96 -33.37
CA SER A 187 -36.97 19.88 -34.50
C SER A 187 -37.66 19.20 -35.68
N PHE A 188 -37.34 17.93 -35.93
CA PHE A 188 -38.06 17.12 -36.91
C PHE A 188 -39.52 16.83 -36.50
N LEU A 189 -39.79 16.41 -35.26
CA LEU A 189 -41.16 16.21 -34.78
C LEU A 189 -42.00 17.49 -34.85
N ASN A 190 -41.39 18.66 -34.64
CA ASN A 190 -42.05 19.95 -34.80
C ASN A 190 -42.50 20.22 -36.24
N LEU A 191 -41.79 19.73 -37.26
CA LEU A 191 -42.20 19.87 -38.66
C LEU A 191 -43.50 19.12 -38.95
N PHE A 192 -43.75 17.97 -38.30
CA PHE A 192 -44.99 17.23 -38.44
C PHE A 192 -46.22 17.91 -37.83
N LYS A 193 -46.05 18.96 -37.01
CA LYS A 193 -47.19 19.73 -36.47
C LYS A 193 -47.97 20.48 -37.55
N TYR A 194 -47.34 20.76 -38.68
CA TYR A 194 -47.92 21.48 -39.80
C TYR A 194 -48.67 20.52 -40.75
N ALA A 195 -48.50 19.22 -40.59
CA ALA A 195 -49.22 18.21 -41.36
C ALA A 195 -50.56 17.87 -40.70
N GLU A 196 -51.66 18.44 -41.21
CA GLU A 196 -53.00 18.06 -40.76
C GLU A 196 -53.37 16.67 -41.29
N THR A 197 -54.01 15.87 -40.44
CA THR A 197 -54.43 14.49 -40.76
C THR A 197 -55.38 14.42 -41.95
N ILE A 198 -56.16 15.49 -42.19
CA ILE A 198 -57.08 15.61 -43.33
C ILE A 198 -56.31 15.60 -44.66
N TRP A 199 -55.21 16.36 -44.76
CA TRP A 199 -54.38 16.41 -45.96
C TRP A 199 -53.64 15.09 -46.20
N ILE A 200 -53.18 14.43 -45.14
CA ILE A 200 -52.54 13.11 -45.23
C ILE A 200 -53.53 12.07 -45.79
N ASN A 201 -54.75 12.02 -45.26
CA ASN A 201 -55.78 11.07 -45.71
C ASN A 201 -56.20 11.32 -47.17
N ARG A 202 -56.29 12.58 -47.61
CA ARG A 202 -56.60 12.93 -49.00
C ARG A 202 -55.46 12.60 -49.96
N ASP A 203 -54.21 12.87 -49.60
CA ASP A 203 -53.07 12.45 -50.42
C ASP A 203 -53.02 10.91 -50.50
N MET A 204 -53.33 10.19 -49.41
CA MET A 204 -53.47 8.73 -49.45
C MET A 204 -54.59 8.25 -50.39
N GLU A 205 -55.78 8.88 -50.38
CA GLU A 205 -56.86 8.57 -51.31
C GLU A 205 -56.46 8.87 -52.75
N ARG A 206 -55.81 10.01 -53.00
CA ARG A 206 -55.29 10.38 -54.32
C ARG A 206 -54.26 9.37 -54.82
N TYR A 207 -53.33 8.93 -53.96
CA TYR A 207 -52.36 7.90 -54.32
C TYR A 207 -53.03 6.55 -54.58
N LYS A 208 -54.04 6.16 -53.80
CA LYS A 208 -54.86 4.96 -54.08
C LYS A 208 -55.55 5.05 -55.44
N ILE A 209 -56.09 6.21 -55.80
CA ILE A 209 -56.73 6.46 -57.11
C ILE A 209 -55.68 6.38 -58.22
N LEU A 210 -54.53 7.03 -58.08
CA LEU A 210 -53.43 6.99 -59.05
C LEU A 210 -52.89 5.58 -59.25
N ILE A 211 -52.70 4.83 -58.17
CA ILE A 211 -52.30 3.42 -58.22
C ILE A 211 -53.35 2.62 -58.99
N ASN A 212 -54.65 2.80 -58.70
CA ASN A 212 -55.73 2.10 -59.39
C ASN A 212 -55.78 2.43 -60.88
N ILE A 213 -55.49 3.68 -61.27
CA ILE A 213 -55.39 4.13 -62.67
C ILE A 213 -54.17 3.49 -63.36
N LEU A 214 -53.01 3.52 -62.71
CA LEU A 214 -51.77 2.93 -63.22
C LEU A 214 -51.86 1.40 -63.37
N THR A 215 -52.52 0.72 -62.43
CA THR A 215 -52.73 -0.74 -62.52
C THR A 215 -53.73 -1.12 -63.61
N LYS A 216 -54.66 -0.22 -63.96
CA LYS A 216 -55.66 -0.46 -65.01
C LYS A 216 -55.19 -0.05 -66.41
N ASN A 217 -54.20 0.83 -66.52
CA ASN A 217 -53.63 1.29 -67.77
C ASN A 217 -52.15 1.64 -67.60
N SER A 218 -51.26 0.73 -67.99
CA SER A 218 -49.81 0.93 -67.94
C SER A 218 -49.32 2.05 -68.88
N ASP A 219 -50.04 2.31 -69.97
CA ASP A 219 -49.70 3.34 -70.97
C ASP A 219 -49.82 4.77 -70.43
N VAL A 220 -50.56 4.98 -69.33
CA VAL A 220 -50.68 6.29 -68.67
C VAL A 220 -49.35 6.70 -68.03
N MET A 221 -48.50 5.74 -67.65
CA MET A 221 -47.19 6.01 -67.06
C MET A 221 -46.25 6.75 -68.03
N PHE A 222 -46.32 6.45 -69.33
CA PHE A 222 -45.46 7.06 -70.34
C PHE A 222 -45.95 8.43 -70.85
N LYS A 223 -47.22 8.77 -70.61
CA LYS A 223 -47.83 10.04 -71.04
C LYS A 223 -48.02 11.06 -69.92
N TYR A 224 -47.59 10.73 -68.70
CA TYR A 224 -47.74 11.62 -67.56
C TYR A 224 -46.85 12.86 -67.73
N GLN A 225 -47.47 14.01 -67.97
CA GLN A 225 -46.81 15.32 -67.91
C GLN A 225 -47.13 15.97 -66.57
N PHE A 226 -46.08 16.26 -65.81
CA PHE A 226 -46.19 16.94 -64.52
C PHE A 226 -46.36 18.45 -64.76
N ASP A 227 -47.59 18.94 -64.66
CA ASP A 227 -47.89 20.37 -64.71
C ASP A 227 -48.01 20.94 -63.28
N LEU A 228 -47.01 21.74 -62.90
CA LEU A 228 -46.89 22.30 -61.55
C LEU A 228 -47.92 23.44 -61.31
N GLU A 229 -48.23 24.25 -62.33
CA GLU A 229 -49.18 25.36 -62.21
C GLU A 229 -50.60 24.85 -62.01
N GLN A 230 -50.97 23.79 -62.73
CA GLN A 230 -52.30 23.20 -62.61
C GLN A 230 -52.51 22.56 -61.22
N LYS A 231 -51.44 21.99 -60.66
CA LYS A 231 -51.44 21.41 -59.30
C LYS A 231 -51.57 22.51 -58.24
N GLU A 232 -50.86 23.62 -58.34
CA GLU A 232 -50.98 24.75 -57.41
C GLU A 232 -52.38 25.36 -57.44
N LYS A 233 -52.94 25.62 -58.63
CA LYS A 233 -54.30 26.18 -58.77
C LYS A 233 -55.36 25.27 -58.16
N PHE A 234 -55.22 23.95 -58.33
CA PHE A 234 -56.11 22.97 -57.72
C PHE A 234 -56.02 22.99 -56.19
N MET A 235 -54.81 22.98 -55.63
CA MET A 235 -54.61 22.98 -54.19
C MET A 235 -55.02 24.30 -53.53
N MET A 236 -54.83 25.45 -54.19
CA MET A 236 -55.34 26.75 -53.72
C MET A 236 -56.87 26.78 -53.67
N ALA A 237 -57.55 26.31 -54.72
CA ALA A 237 -59.01 26.24 -54.76
C ALA A 237 -59.59 25.31 -53.66
N GLU A 238 -58.86 24.25 -53.32
CA GLU A 238 -59.25 23.30 -52.27
C GLU A 238 -59.09 23.89 -50.86
N ARG A 239 -58.04 24.69 -50.63
CA ARG A 239 -57.85 25.45 -49.38
C ARG A 239 -58.98 26.45 -49.15
N TYR A 240 -59.37 27.21 -50.17
CA TYR A 240 -60.49 28.16 -50.07
C TYR A 240 -61.83 27.46 -49.75
N LYS A 241 -62.04 26.23 -50.23
CA LYS A 241 -63.22 25.43 -49.86
C LYS A 241 -63.22 25.02 -48.39
N LEU A 242 -62.06 24.71 -47.81
CA LEU A 242 -61.93 24.29 -46.41
C LEU A 242 -62.04 25.47 -45.43
N GLU A 243 -61.44 26.62 -45.76
CA GLU A 243 -61.61 27.86 -44.98
C GLU A 243 -63.09 28.30 -44.95
N ASN A 244 -63.83 28.08 -46.04
CA ASN A 244 -65.27 28.37 -46.13
C ASN A 244 -66.18 27.30 -45.48
N GLN A 245 -65.68 26.08 -45.22
CA GLN A 245 -66.46 25.00 -44.58
C GLN A 245 -66.46 25.06 -43.04
N GLY A 246 -65.87 26.10 -42.44
CA GLY A 246 -66.02 26.36 -41.01
C GLY A 246 -65.39 25.30 -40.10
N ILE A 247 -64.42 24.53 -40.58
CA ILE A 247 -63.59 23.65 -39.73
C ILE A 247 -62.54 24.53 -39.03
N HIS A 248 -63.01 25.44 -38.18
CA HIS A 248 -62.23 25.95 -37.06
C HIS A 248 -62.22 24.89 -35.96
N GLU A 249 -61.75 23.67 -36.27
CA GLU A 249 -61.20 22.86 -35.18
C GLU A 249 -59.97 23.63 -34.71
N SER A 250 -60.09 24.10 -33.48
CA SER A 250 -59.11 24.91 -32.79
C SER A 250 -57.70 24.50 -33.21
N LYS A 251 -56.92 25.46 -33.72
CA LYS A 251 -55.46 25.44 -33.59
C LYS A 251 -55.13 25.43 -32.10
N LYS A 252 -55.47 24.35 -31.38
CA LYS A 252 -54.76 23.96 -30.17
C LYS A 252 -53.37 23.73 -30.68
N LYS A 253 -52.54 24.77 -30.56
CA LYS A 253 -51.10 24.65 -30.50
C LYS A 253 -50.84 23.63 -29.40
N LYS A 254 -50.87 22.33 -29.73
CA LYS A 254 -50.27 21.30 -28.91
C LYS A 254 -48.81 21.66 -28.92
N SER A 255 -48.42 22.42 -27.91
CA SER A 255 -47.03 22.74 -27.65
C SER A 255 -46.39 21.43 -27.23
N TYR A 256 -45.98 20.61 -28.20
CA TYR A 256 -45.14 19.44 -27.89
C TYR A 256 -43.79 19.85 -27.26
N LYS A 257 -43.51 21.15 -27.06
CA LYS A 257 -42.34 21.63 -26.31
C LYS A 257 -42.33 21.15 -24.85
N GLU A 258 -43.48 20.79 -24.27
CA GLU A 258 -43.54 20.33 -22.87
C GLU A 258 -43.19 18.85 -22.67
N HIS A 259 -43.03 18.05 -23.74
CA HIS A 259 -42.62 16.64 -23.62
C HIS A 259 -41.09 16.44 -23.50
N ASN A 260 -40.30 17.51 -23.58
CA ASN A 260 -38.84 17.43 -23.75
C ASN A 260 -38.03 17.27 -22.45
N GLN A 261 -38.64 17.51 -21.29
CA GLN A 261 -37.93 17.44 -20.02
C GLN A 261 -37.76 16.01 -19.51
N MET A 262 -38.75 15.13 -19.70
CA MET A 262 -38.66 13.76 -19.19
C MET A 262 -37.54 12.92 -19.85
N PRO A 263 -37.42 12.84 -21.19
CA PRO A 263 -36.36 12.03 -21.81
C PRO A 263 -34.95 12.60 -21.56
N THR A 264 -34.80 13.92 -21.53
CA THR A 264 -33.52 14.55 -21.15
C THR A 264 -33.14 14.25 -19.70
N LEU A 265 -34.11 14.27 -18.78
CA LEU A 265 -33.91 13.96 -17.37
C LEU A 265 -33.61 12.48 -17.14
N ILE A 266 -34.29 11.57 -17.84
CA ILE A 266 -33.99 10.12 -17.82
C ILE A 266 -32.59 9.84 -18.35
N GLY A 267 -32.19 10.47 -19.46
CA GLY A 267 -30.84 10.36 -20.01
C GLY A 267 -29.77 10.86 -19.04
N LEU A 268 -30.01 11.99 -18.38
CA LEU A 268 -29.13 12.56 -17.36
C LEU A 268 -29.00 11.64 -16.13
N ILE A 269 -30.12 11.06 -15.67
CA ILE A 269 -30.12 10.06 -14.59
C ILE A 269 -29.30 8.83 -15.00
N SER A 270 -29.42 8.34 -16.22
CA SER A 270 -28.67 7.16 -16.69
C SER A 270 -27.15 7.41 -16.77
N LEU A 271 -26.74 8.58 -17.28
CA LEU A 271 -25.34 8.99 -17.35
C LEU A 271 -24.77 9.25 -15.95
N SER A 272 -25.55 9.87 -15.07
CA SER A 272 -25.19 10.07 -13.66
C SER A 272 -25.03 8.74 -12.93
N ALA A 273 -25.89 7.75 -13.17
CA ALA A 273 -25.77 6.43 -12.57
C ALA A 273 -24.48 5.71 -13.03
N LEU A 274 -24.17 5.76 -14.33
CA LEU A 274 -22.93 5.18 -14.87
C LEU A 274 -21.68 5.86 -14.29
N PHE A 275 -21.67 7.19 -14.20
CA PHE A 275 -20.59 7.92 -13.56
C PHE A 275 -20.46 7.57 -12.08
N SER A 276 -21.58 7.41 -11.38
CA SER A 276 -21.60 7.09 -9.95
C SER A 276 -20.95 5.73 -9.69
N VAL A 277 -21.22 4.71 -10.50
CA VAL A 277 -20.58 3.39 -10.36
C VAL A 277 -19.06 3.50 -10.49
N PHE A 278 -18.59 4.25 -11.49
CA PHE A 278 -17.17 4.47 -11.71
C PHE A 278 -16.52 5.30 -10.58
N PHE A 279 -17.12 6.44 -10.25
CA PHE A 279 -16.62 7.36 -9.22
C PHE A 279 -16.55 6.70 -7.85
N ILE A 280 -17.60 5.98 -7.45
CA ILE A 280 -17.64 5.26 -6.17
C ILE A 280 -16.53 4.21 -6.13
N SER A 281 -16.37 3.41 -7.19
CA SER A 281 -15.34 2.37 -7.25
C SER A 281 -13.92 2.95 -7.19
N SER A 282 -13.68 4.02 -7.94
CA SER A 282 -12.41 4.75 -7.96
C SER A 282 -12.09 5.39 -6.60
N LEU A 283 -13.10 5.95 -5.94
CA LEU A 283 -12.98 6.51 -4.59
C LEU A 283 -12.72 5.43 -3.54
N LEU A 284 -13.34 4.25 -3.66
CA LEU A 284 -13.07 3.11 -2.78
C LEU A 284 -11.62 2.64 -2.90
N ILE A 285 -11.06 2.57 -4.12
CA ILE A 285 -9.64 2.25 -4.33
C ILE A 285 -8.78 3.31 -3.64
N GLN A 286 -9.07 4.60 -3.84
CA GLN A 286 -8.31 5.69 -3.22
C GLN A 286 -8.33 5.63 -1.68
N LEU A 287 -9.51 5.39 -1.09
CA LEU A 287 -9.65 5.25 0.35
C LEU A 287 -8.91 4.02 0.87
N SER A 288 -9.02 2.87 0.18
CA SER A 288 -8.32 1.65 0.54
C SER A 288 -6.80 1.80 0.46
N THR A 289 -6.28 2.46 -0.58
CA THR A 289 -4.84 2.74 -0.72
C THR A 289 -4.35 3.68 0.38
N ASN A 290 -5.10 4.72 0.71
CA ASN A 290 -4.74 5.65 1.78
C ASN A 290 -4.73 4.94 3.16
N ASP A 291 -5.73 4.11 3.44
CA ASP A 291 -5.80 3.30 4.66
C ASP A 291 -4.60 2.32 4.76
N TYR A 292 -4.31 1.61 3.66
CA TYR A 292 -3.14 0.73 3.57
C TYR A 292 -1.83 1.49 3.83
N LEU A 293 -1.63 2.64 3.19
CA LEU A 293 -0.42 3.45 3.37
C LEU A 293 -0.33 4.00 4.81
N ASP A 294 -1.44 4.34 5.46
CA ASP A 294 -1.43 4.75 6.86
C ASP A 294 -0.96 3.62 7.78
N LYS A 295 -1.58 2.46 7.65
CA LYS A 295 -1.20 1.23 8.37
C LYS A 295 0.24 0.83 8.10
N TYR A 296 0.73 0.98 6.87
CA TYR A 296 2.13 0.69 6.51
C TYR A 296 3.12 1.50 7.34
N GLY A 297 2.88 2.82 7.50
CA GLY A 297 3.74 3.68 8.31
C GLY A 297 3.79 3.25 9.79
N ARG A 298 2.63 2.94 10.37
CA ARG A 298 2.53 2.48 11.77
C ARG A 298 3.16 1.10 11.96
N THR A 299 3.00 0.21 10.97
CA THR A 299 3.59 -1.14 11.00
C THR A 299 5.12 -1.08 10.87
N ALA A 300 5.66 -0.14 10.08
CA ALA A 300 7.10 0.08 10.00
C ALA A 300 7.69 0.54 11.34
N ASP A 301 6.97 1.37 12.10
CA ASP A 301 7.38 1.79 13.45
C ASP A 301 7.43 0.60 14.42
N ILE A 302 6.41 -0.26 14.40
CA ILE A 302 6.40 -1.51 15.16
C ILE A 302 7.55 -2.43 14.76
N TYR A 303 7.73 -2.63 13.45
CA TYR A 303 8.77 -3.50 12.91
C TYR A 303 10.16 -3.04 13.35
N LYS A 304 10.44 -1.73 13.25
CA LYS A 304 11.67 -1.16 13.77
C LYS A 304 11.77 -1.37 15.28
N TYR A 305 10.74 -1.04 16.05
CA TYR A 305 10.81 -1.13 17.51
C TYR A 305 11.06 -2.55 18.03
N ILE A 306 10.36 -3.57 17.52
CA ILE A 306 10.61 -4.97 17.87
C ILE A 306 12.01 -5.39 17.39
N GLY A 307 12.40 -4.96 16.18
CA GLY A 307 13.75 -5.13 15.65
C GLY A 307 14.83 -4.46 16.50
N ASP A 308 14.50 -3.37 17.19
CA ASP A 308 15.41 -2.62 18.04
C ASP A 308 15.60 -3.31 19.40
N LEU A 309 14.51 -3.79 20.01
CA LEU A 309 14.56 -4.58 21.26
C LEU A 309 15.51 -5.77 21.14
N CYS A 310 15.48 -6.36 19.96
CA CYS A 310 16.30 -7.46 19.50
C CYS A 310 17.82 -7.23 19.65
N TYR A 311 18.32 -5.99 19.56
CA TYR A 311 19.72 -5.65 19.88
C TYR A 311 19.88 -4.91 21.22
N LYS A 312 18.88 -4.13 21.63
CA LYS A 312 18.88 -3.41 22.93
C LYS A 312 18.95 -4.35 24.12
N ILE A 313 18.25 -5.49 24.07
CA ILE A 313 18.27 -6.50 25.14
C ILE A 313 19.69 -7.03 25.33
N PRO A 314 20.37 -7.64 24.34
CA PRO A 314 21.79 -8.03 24.48
C PRO A 314 22.72 -6.86 24.81
N GLY A 315 22.41 -5.67 24.32
CA GLY A 315 23.10 -4.43 24.63
C GLY A 315 23.10 -4.12 26.13
N LEU A 316 21.99 -4.30 26.84
CA LEU A 316 21.93 -4.13 28.30
C LEU A 316 22.96 -5.00 29.02
N PHE A 317 23.01 -6.30 28.70
CA PHE A 317 23.95 -7.23 29.32
C PHE A 317 25.39 -6.85 28.98
N SER A 318 25.68 -6.56 27.71
CA SER A 318 27.02 -6.17 27.27
C SER A 318 27.50 -4.88 27.94
N GLN A 319 26.66 -3.84 27.97
CA GLN A 319 26.96 -2.54 28.58
C GLN A 319 27.21 -2.65 30.08
N ARG A 320 26.44 -3.47 30.80
CA ARG A 320 26.70 -3.74 32.22
C ARG A 320 28.08 -4.37 32.42
N GLN A 321 28.46 -5.36 31.60
CA GLN A 321 29.77 -5.98 31.71
C GLN A 321 30.90 -5.00 31.36
N PHE A 322 30.70 -4.14 30.36
CA PHE A 322 31.64 -3.05 30.06
C PHE A 322 31.80 -2.10 31.25
N LEU A 323 30.72 -1.73 31.94
CA LEU A 323 30.79 -0.85 33.11
C LEU A 323 31.53 -1.50 34.28
N TYR A 324 31.29 -2.80 34.54
CA TYR A 324 32.05 -3.55 35.56
C TYR A 324 33.54 -3.64 35.26
N TRP A 325 33.91 -3.73 33.98
CA TRP A 325 35.30 -3.91 33.54
C TRP A 325 35.87 -2.67 32.86
N TRP A 326 35.32 -1.50 33.18
CA TRP A 326 35.66 -0.23 32.56
C TRP A 326 37.17 0.01 32.53
N ALA A 327 37.83 -0.17 33.68
CA ALA A 327 39.27 0.04 33.85
C ALA A 327 40.15 -0.94 33.05
N ILE A 328 39.58 -2.06 32.57
CA ILE A 328 40.32 -3.11 31.83
C ILE A 328 40.27 -2.84 30.32
N TYR A 329 39.14 -2.35 29.82
CA TYR A 329 38.89 -2.26 28.37
C TYR A 329 38.92 -0.84 27.80
N TYR A 330 38.75 0.19 28.63
CA TYR A 330 38.57 1.57 28.15
C TYR A 330 39.35 2.60 28.97
N LEU A 331 39.91 3.58 28.25
CA LEU A 331 40.67 4.70 28.82
C LEU A 331 39.95 6.06 28.64
N ASP A 332 38.99 6.16 27.71
CA ASP A 332 38.29 7.42 27.42
C ASP A 332 37.07 7.64 28.32
N VAL A 333 37.20 8.56 29.27
CA VAL A 333 36.18 8.91 30.27
C VAL A 333 34.89 9.44 29.62
N ASN A 334 34.96 9.98 28.39
CA ASN A 334 33.81 10.56 27.69
C ASN A 334 32.82 9.50 27.17
N ASP A 335 33.23 8.25 27.03
CA ASP A 335 32.37 7.16 26.56
C ASP A 335 31.47 6.59 27.67
N LYS A 336 31.80 6.83 28.95
CA LYS A 336 31.03 6.30 30.08
C LYS A 336 29.60 6.87 30.16
N PRO A 337 29.37 8.19 30.06
CA PRO A 337 28.01 8.75 29.98
C PRO A 337 27.21 8.23 28.78
N ARG A 338 27.86 8.07 27.61
CA ARG A 338 27.23 7.54 26.40
C ARG A 338 26.73 6.11 26.59
N MET A 339 27.52 5.26 27.26
CA MET A 339 27.12 3.91 27.61
C MET A 339 25.99 3.87 28.65
N GLN A 340 26.01 4.77 29.65
CA GLN A 340 24.95 4.88 30.65
C GLN A 340 23.61 5.31 30.01
N ASN A 341 23.63 6.30 29.12
CA ASN A 341 22.42 6.75 28.42
C ASN A 341 21.78 5.59 27.64
N ARG A 342 22.58 4.82 26.90
CA ARG A 342 22.07 3.64 26.17
C ARG A 342 21.49 2.57 27.08
N LEU A 343 22.08 2.38 28.26
CA LEU A 343 21.58 1.42 29.22
C LEU A 343 20.18 1.84 29.69
N PHE A 344 19.97 3.12 29.95
CA PHE A 344 18.64 3.64 30.29
C PHE A 344 17.66 3.59 29.12
N ASP A 345 18.10 3.87 27.89
CA ASP A 345 17.27 3.73 26.68
C ASP A 345 16.81 2.27 26.48
N GLY A 346 17.69 1.30 26.77
CA GLY A 346 17.36 -0.12 26.73
C GLY A 346 16.35 -0.53 27.82
N ILE A 347 16.53 -0.04 29.06
CA ILE A 347 15.58 -0.28 30.16
C ILE A 347 14.21 0.31 29.82
N GLU A 348 14.17 1.55 29.34
CA GLU A 348 12.93 2.22 28.96
C GLU A 348 12.26 1.48 27.80
N SER A 349 13.03 1.02 26.81
CA SER A 349 12.51 0.21 25.71
C SER A 349 11.88 -1.09 26.21
N CYS A 350 12.46 -1.78 27.19
CA CYS A 350 11.87 -2.99 27.78
C CYS A 350 10.51 -2.70 28.45
N LYS A 351 10.39 -1.57 29.17
CA LYS A 351 9.14 -1.16 29.84
C LYS A 351 8.07 -0.71 28.85
N LYS A 352 8.45 -0.01 27.78
CA LYS A 352 7.54 0.45 26.71
C LYS A 352 6.87 -0.71 25.96
N PHE A 353 7.49 -1.90 25.94
CA PHE A 353 6.96 -3.05 25.22
C PHE A 353 5.62 -3.51 25.80
N ASP A 354 5.48 -3.51 27.14
CA ASP A 354 4.22 -3.85 27.80
C ASP A 354 3.09 -2.90 27.41
N MET A 355 3.33 -1.58 27.45
CA MET A 355 2.34 -0.59 27.02
C MET A 355 1.94 -0.81 25.56
N MET A 356 2.92 -1.05 24.68
CA MET A 356 2.66 -1.31 23.27
C MET A 356 1.78 -2.55 23.07
N MET A 357 2.01 -3.63 23.84
CA MET A 357 1.21 -4.85 23.75
C MET A 357 -0.20 -4.68 24.31
N GLN A 358 -0.39 -3.83 25.33
CA GLN A 358 -1.72 -3.55 25.89
C GLN A 358 -2.62 -2.78 24.93
N TYR A 359 -2.05 -1.87 24.14
CA TYR A 359 -2.78 -1.05 23.17
C TYR A 359 -2.67 -1.57 21.72
N PHE A 360 -2.16 -2.78 21.52
CA PHE A 360 -2.04 -3.36 20.19
C PHE A 360 -3.42 -3.69 19.61
N ASP A 361 -3.77 -3.03 18.49
CA ASP A 361 -5.01 -3.28 17.76
C ASP A 361 -4.68 -3.74 16.33
N GLN A 362 -5.13 -4.96 15.98
CA GLN A 362 -4.93 -5.56 14.68
C GLN A 362 -5.48 -4.70 13.54
N GLU A 363 -6.55 -3.93 13.75
CA GLU A 363 -7.14 -3.10 12.70
C GLU A 363 -6.24 -1.92 12.29
N THR A 364 -5.35 -1.50 13.18
CA THR A 364 -4.47 -0.33 12.96
C THR A 364 -3.15 -0.65 12.28
N TYR A 365 -2.83 -1.93 12.10
CA TYR A 365 -1.55 -2.41 11.53
C TYR A 365 -1.76 -3.38 10.36
N LEU A 366 -0.76 -3.48 9.48
CA LEU A 366 -0.72 -4.46 8.40
C LEU A 366 -0.24 -5.81 8.95
N THR A 367 -1.15 -6.53 9.60
CA THR A 367 -0.86 -7.82 10.23
C THR A 367 -1.86 -8.89 9.83
N THR A 368 -1.47 -10.16 10.03
CA THR A 368 -2.33 -11.33 9.77
C THR A 368 -2.69 -12.00 11.09
N GLN A 369 -3.77 -12.80 11.10
CA GLN A 369 -4.16 -13.54 12.29
C GLN A 369 -3.01 -14.43 12.83
N ALA A 370 -2.25 -15.06 11.92
CA ALA A 370 -1.11 -15.89 12.28
C ALA A 370 -0.02 -15.10 13.04
N PHE A 371 0.24 -13.84 12.66
CA PHE A 371 1.14 -12.97 13.41
C PHE A 371 0.55 -12.64 14.79
N VAL A 372 -0.73 -12.31 14.89
CA VAL A 372 -1.39 -11.97 16.16
C VAL A 372 -1.38 -13.15 17.13
N ASP A 373 -1.62 -14.37 16.62
CA ASP A 373 -1.54 -15.59 17.41
C ASP A 373 -0.11 -15.84 17.90
N SER A 374 0.89 -15.62 17.04
CA SER A 374 2.31 -15.74 17.38
C SER A 374 2.73 -14.71 18.44
N LEU A 375 2.30 -13.45 18.28
CA LEU A 375 2.51 -12.37 19.24
C LEU A 375 1.87 -12.72 20.59
N THR A 376 0.63 -13.21 20.58
CA THR A 376 -0.10 -13.59 21.80
C THR A 376 0.56 -14.78 22.50
N ASN A 377 1.02 -15.77 21.74
CA ASN A 377 1.75 -16.92 22.29
C ASN A 377 3.05 -16.48 22.95
N LEU A 378 3.87 -15.65 22.27
CA LEU A 378 5.15 -15.19 22.84
C LEU A 378 4.96 -14.29 24.08
N THR A 379 3.91 -13.48 24.10
CA THR A 379 3.65 -12.51 25.18
C THR A 379 2.99 -13.10 26.42
N LYS A 380 2.11 -14.11 26.27
CA LYS A 380 1.26 -14.62 27.36
C LYS A 380 1.54 -16.06 27.78
N LYS A 381 2.23 -16.85 26.96
CA LYS A 381 2.60 -18.25 27.27
C LYS A 381 4.08 -18.35 27.60
N PRO A 382 4.55 -19.46 28.19
CA PRO A 382 5.98 -19.68 28.37
C PRO A 382 6.75 -19.45 27.07
N VAL A 383 7.79 -18.62 27.11
CA VAL A 383 8.56 -18.25 25.91
C VAL A 383 9.13 -19.48 25.20
N CYS A 384 9.49 -20.51 25.95
CA CYS A 384 9.99 -21.76 25.40
C CYS A 384 8.97 -22.55 24.57
N ASP A 385 7.66 -22.38 24.82
CA ASP A 385 6.60 -23.06 24.07
C ASP A 385 6.37 -22.45 22.69
N PHE A 386 7.01 -21.30 22.41
CA PHE A 386 6.98 -20.66 21.11
C PHE A 386 7.82 -21.43 20.07
N PHE A 387 8.85 -22.15 20.50
CA PHE A 387 9.77 -22.86 19.61
C PHE A 387 9.31 -24.29 19.29
N ASN A 388 9.85 -24.86 18.21
CA ASN A 388 9.61 -26.25 17.81
C ASN A 388 10.04 -27.25 18.91
N GLN A 389 9.38 -28.42 18.96
CA GLN A 389 9.55 -29.42 20.02
C GLN A 389 11.01 -29.85 20.29
N THR A 390 11.86 -29.88 19.27
CA THR A 390 13.29 -30.21 19.43
C THR A 390 14.02 -29.14 20.24
N ILE A 391 13.80 -27.87 19.90
CA ILE A 391 14.44 -26.70 20.54
C ILE A 391 13.83 -26.45 21.93
N GLN A 392 12.51 -26.65 22.06
CA GLN A 392 11.79 -26.49 23.31
C GLN A 392 12.39 -27.34 24.44
N LYS A 393 12.81 -28.59 24.15
CA LYS A 393 13.42 -29.47 25.16
C LYS A 393 14.70 -28.88 25.72
N ASP A 394 15.56 -28.37 24.85
CA ASP A 394 16.84 -27.77 25.24
C ASP A 394 16.65 -26.44 26.00
N TYR A 395 15.67 -25.63 25.59
CA TYR A 395 15.43 -24.31 26.23
C TYR A 395 14.61 -24.40 27.52
N SER A 396 13.75 -25.41 27.67
CA SER A 396 12.87 -25.57 28.84
C SER A 396 13.62 -25.58 30.18
N PHE A 397 14.82 -26.18 30.21
CA PHE A 397 15.68 -26.20 31.39
C PHE A 397 16.05 -24.78 31.86
N TYR A 398 16.33 -23.89 30.91
CA TYR A 398 16.76 -22.51 31.17
C TYR A 398 15.57 -21.58 31.38
N CYS A 399 14.47 -21.71 30.63
CA CYS A 399 13.26 -20.89 30.83
C CYS A 399 12.75 -20.90 32.28
N ASN A 400 12.78 -22.05 32.94
CA ASN A 400 12.31 -22.18 34.32
C ASN A 400 13.28 -21.59 35.37
N ARG A 401 14.54 -21.30 34.99
CA ARG A 401 15.61 -20.89 35.91
C ARG A 401 16.12 -19.48 35.68
N SER A 402 16.07 -18.99 34.44
CA SER A 402 16.46 -17.63 34.10
C SER A 402 15.42 -16.63 34.61
N PHE A 403 15.89 -15.48 35.10
CA PHE A 403 15.05 -14.36 35.54
C PHE A 403 13.97 -14.77 36.56
N GLU A 404 14.30 -15.64 37.51
CA GLU A 404 13.37 -16.17 38.51
C GLU A 404 12.13 -16.85 37.91
N GLY A 405 12.27 -17.42 36.71
CA GLY A 405 11.18 -18.08 36.01
C GLY A 405 10.25 -17.12 35.27
N ALA A 406 10.58 -15.83 35.14
CA ALA A 406 9.74 -14.86 34.41
C ALA A 406 9.47 -15.27 32.95
N LEU A 407 10.37 -16.02 32.31
CA LEU A 407 10.16 -16.56 30.96
C LEU A 407 9.01 -17.56 30.87
N THR A 408 8.61 -18.18 31.99
CA THR A 408 7.44 -19.07 32.03
C THR A 408 6.11 -18.32 31.97
N MET A 409 6.14 -17.02 32.25
CA MET A 409 4.95 -16.15 32.22
C MET A 409 4.81 -15.37 30.90
N GLY A 410 5.76 -15.53 29.98
CA GLY A 410 5.81 -14.84 28.69
C GLY A 410 6.82 -13.70 28.63
N ILE A 411 7.11 -13.25 27.41
CA ILE A 411 8.22 -12.32 27.16
C ILE A 411 7.99 -10.96 27.80
N THR A 412 6.74 -10.51 27.92
CA THR A 412 6.40 -9.21 28.52
C THR A 412 6.85 -9.16 29.99
N GLN A 413 6.56 -10.21 30.76
CA GLN A 413 6.98 -10.29 32.17
C GLN A 413 8.50 -10.39 32.30
N ALA A 414 9.14 -11.16 31.42
CA ALA A 414 10.60 -11.26 31.40
C ALA A 414 11.28 -9.92 31.11
N LEU A 415 10.77 -9.13 30.16
CA LEU A 415 11.31 -7.80 29.84
C LEU A 415 11.11 -6.80 31.00
N ILE A 416 9.96 -6.83 31.67
CA ILE A 416 9.71 -6.02 32.87
C ILE A 416 10.70 -6.40 33.99
N TYR A 417 10.87 -7.71 34.23
CA TYR A 417 11.83 -8.20 35.23
C TYR A 417 13.24 -7.72 34.92
N VAL A 418 13.71 -7.88 33.68
CA VAL A 418 15.04 -7.42 33.25
C VAL A 418 15.19 -5.91 33.44
N GLY A 419 14.22 -5.11 32.97
CA GLY A 419 14.27 -3.66 33.14
C GLY A 419 14.37 -3.23 34.61
N ASN A 420 13.62 -3.88 35.50
CA ASN A 420 13.65 -3.60 36.93
C ASN A 420 14.95 -4.10 37.59
N ALA A 421 15.43 -5.30 37.25
CA ALA A 421 16.67 -5.86 37.78
C ALA A 421 17.88 -4.97 37.44
N PHE A 422 17.95 -4.46 36.20
CA PHE A 422 19.01 -3.52 35.81
C PHE A 422 18.88 -2.15 36.49
N THR A 423 17.65 -1.66 36.70
CA THR A 423 17.41 -0.40 37.45
C THR A 423 17.93 -0.54 38.88
N VAL A 424 17.54 -1.60 39.59
CA VAL A 424 17.97 -1.87 40.97
C VAL A 424 19.49 -2.06 41.05
N ALA A 425 20.08 -2.83 40.13
CA ALA A 425 21.52 -3.04 40.12
C ALA A 425 22.32 -1.76 39.85
N TYR A 426 21.77 -0.84 39.05
CA TYR A 426 22.35 0.49 38.86
C TYR A 426 22.25 1.32 40.14
N GLU A 427 21.07 1.40 40.77
CA GLU A 427 20.86 2.18 42.00
C GLU A 427 21.76 1.74 43.16
N LEU A 428 22.10 0.45 43.23
CA LEU A 428 22.96 -0.08 44.29
C LEU A 428 24.43 0.37 44.18
N ASN A 429 24.99 0.45 42.97
CA ASN A 429 26.44 0.63 42.82
C ASN A 429 26.91 1.25 41.49
N ASN A 430 26.01 1.82 40.69
CA ASN A 430 26.30 2.42 39.38
C ASN A 430 27.15 1.54 38.45
N PHE A 431 27.00 0.22 38.58
CA PHE A 431 27.82 -0.80 37.90
C PHE A 431 29.35 -0.63 38.05
N THR A 432 29.83 -0.09 39.17
CA THR A 432 31.29 0.06 39.41
C THR A 432 31.97 -1.25 39.83
N SER A 433 31.22 -2.16 40.47
CA SER A 433 31.68 -3.51 40.80
C SER A 433 30.51 -4.50 40.86
N ILE A 434 30.82 -5.79 40.71
CA ILE A 434 29.83 -6.87 40.72
C ILE A 434 29.37 -7.11 42.16
N VAL A 435 28.14 -6.69 42.47
CA VAL A 435 27.51 -6.90 43.79
C VAL A 435 26.68 -8.19 43.82
N GLN A 436 26.06 -8.54 42.69
CA GLN A 436 25.20 -9.70 42.54
C GLN A 436 25.64 -10.56 41.35
N TYR A 437 25.63 -11.88 41.55
CA TYR A 437 25.95 -12.85 40.51
C TYR A 437 24.65 -13.50 40.02
N PHE A 438 24.31 -13.25 38.76
CA PHE A 438 23.13 -13.85 38.13
C PHE A 438 23.54 -15.15 37.41
N LYS A 439 22.79 -16.22 37.67
CA LYS A 439 22.91 -17.51 36.96
C LYS A 439 21.90 -17.56 35.82
N TYR A 440 22.25 -18.26 34.75
CA TYR A 440 21.38 -18.52 33.58
C TYR A 440 20.90 -17.29 32.80
N GLU A 441 21.50 -16.13 33.05
CA GLU A 441 21.07 -14.86 32.48
C GLU A 441 21.34 -14.79 30.97
N ALA A 442 22.47 -15.35 30.52
CA ALA A 442 22.88 -15.34 29.13
C ALA A 442 21.97 -16.20 28.26
N GLU A 443 21.61 -17.39 28.77
CA GLU A 443 20.69 -18.32 28.15
C GLU A 443 19.30 -17.71 28.07
N GLY A 444 18.84 -17.10 29.17
CA GLY A 444 17.55 -16.42 29.20
C GLY A 444 17.47 -15.25 28.20
N MET A 445 18.51 -14.41 28.16
CA MET A 445 18.63 -13.34 27.17
C MET A 445 18.55 -13.88 25.74
N TYR A 446 19.34 -14.91 25.44
CA TYR A 446 19.37 -15.51 24.11
C TYR A 446 17.99 -16.05 23.70
N ILE A 447 17.31 -16.77 24.60
CA ILE A 447 15.96 -17.30 24.36
C ILE A 447 14.96 -16.17 24.06
N MET A 448 14.96 -15.09 24.85
CA MET A 448 14.08 -13.93 24.61
C MET A 448 14.32 -13.33 23.22
N VAL A 449 15.59 -13.10 22.89
CA VAL A 449 15.95 -12.43 21.64
C VAL A 449 15.66 -13.33 20.43
N LYS A 450 15.87 -14.65 20.55
CA LYS A 450 15.48 -15.60 19.52
C LYS A 450 13.98 -15.57 19.24
N GLY A 451 13.16 -15.51 20.29
CA GLY A 451 11.70 -15.35 20.17
C GLY A 451 11.31 -14.05 19.47
N LEU A 452 11.98 -12.93 19.79
CA LEU A 452 11.75 -11.66 19.11
C LEU A 452 12.19 -11.68 17.65
N ILE A 453 13.30 -12.33 17.30
CA ILE A 453 13.75 -12.48 15.90
C ILE A 453 12.71 -13.22 15.08
N GLU A 454 12.19 -14.33 15.59
CA GLU A 454 11.14 -15.09 14.93
C GLU A 454 9.83 -14.29 14.80
N LEU A 455 9.49 -13.48 15.81
CA LEU A 455 8.36 -12.55 15.74
C LEU A 455 8.55 -11.48 14.66
N VAL A 456 9.75 -10.89 14.54
CA VAL A 456 10.08 -9.92 13.47
C VAL A 456 9.98 -10.58 12.10
N SER A 457 10.45 -11.83 11.96
CA SER A 457 10.31 -12.59 10.71
C SER A 457 8.83 -12.82 10.36
N SER A 458 8.02 -13.23 11.34
CA SER A 458 6.57 -13.40 11.16
C SER A 458 5.87 -12.10 10.75
N LEU A 459 6.30 -10.95 11.31
CA LEU A 459 5.79 -9.64 10.92
C LEU A 459 6.18 -9.26 9.48
N LYS A 460 7.41 -9.56 9.06
CA LYS A 460 7.87 -9.38 7.67
C LYS A 460 6.98 -10.17 6.70
N ASP A 461 6.72 -11.44 7.02
CA ASP A 461 5.88 -12.30 6.18
C ASP A 461 4.43 -11.83 6.13
N ALA A 462 3.87 -11.41 7.28
CA ALA A 462 2.53 -10.83 7.36
C ALA A 462 2.41 -9.55 6.52
N LEU A 463 3.43 -8.68 6.56
CA LEU A 463 3.48 -7.46 5.77
C LEU A 463 3.55 -7.77 4.27
N LEU A 464 4.36 -8.74 3.85
CA LEU A 464 4.44 -9.18 2.46
C LEU A 464 3.10 -9.75 1.98
N GLN A 465 2.44 -10.57 2.78
CA GLN A 465 1.14 -11.14 2.45
C GLN A 465 0.05 -10.06 2.33
N ALA A 466 0.00 -9.12 3.29
CA ALA A 466 -0.93 -8.00 3.26
C ALA A 466 -0.70 -7.09 2.04
N THR A 467 0.57 -6.82 1.72
CA THR A 467 0.97 -6.03 0.53
C THR A 467 0.52 -6.70 -0.76
N ASN A 468 0.81 -8.00 -0.91
CA ASN A 468 0.45 -8.75 -2.11
C ASN A 468 -1.08 -8.85 -2.27
N SER A 469 -1.81 -9.07 -1.18
CA SER A 469 -3.27 -9.07 -1.20
C SER A 469 -3.83 -7.72 -1.64
N HIS A 470 -3.30 -6.62 -1.11
CA HIS A 470 -3.72 -5.27 -1.46
C HIS A 470 -3.38 -4.91 -2.92
N MET A 471 -2.18 -5.26 -3.40
CA MET A 471 -1.82 -5.09 -4.81
C MET A 471 -2.75 -5.87 -5.73
N ASN A 472 -3.06 -7.14 -5.40
CA ASN A 472 -3.98 -7.95 -6.21
C ASN A 472 -5.39 -7.35 -6.26
N GLN A 473 -5.87 -6.79 -5.14
CA GLN A 473 -7.16 -6.10 -5.08
C GLN A 473 -7.16 -4.83 -5.95
N ILE A 474 -6.13 -3.98 -5.84
CA ILE A 474 -6.01 -2.77 -6.65
C ILE A 474 -5.93 -3.14 -8.14
N ILE A 475 -5.04 -4.06 -8.51
CA ILE A 475 -4.87 -4.48 -9.91
C ILE A 475 -6.18 -5.05 -10.45
N GLY A 476 -6.85 -5.93 -9.70
CA GLY A 476 -8.13 -6.51 -10.11
C GLY A 476 -9.21 -5.45 -10.35
N LEU A 477 -9.36 -4.50 -9.41
CA LEU A 477 -10.32 -3.40 -9.54
C LEU A 477 -9.96 -2.44 -10.68
N SER A 478 -8.68 -2.10 -10.85
CA SER A 478 -8.22 -1.24 -11.94
C SER A 478 -8.45 -1.89 -13.32
N VAL A 479 -8.16 -3.18 -13.48
CA VAL A 479 -8.43 -3.92 -14.71
C VAL A 479 -9.94 -4.00 -14.99
N PHE A 480 -10.75 -4.26 -13.97
CA PHE A 480 -12.20 -4.27 -14.09
C PHE A 480 -12.73 -2.91 -14.57
N LEU A 481 -12.28 -1.80 -13.96
CA LEU A 481 -12.67 -0.45 -14.35
C LEU A 481 -12.27 -0.14 -15.79
N LEU A 482 -11.05 -0.51 -16.20
CA LEU A 482 -10.56 -0.29 -17.56
C LEU A 482 -11.41 -1.06 -18.59
N VAL A 483 -11.71 -2.34 -18.33
CA VAL A 483 -12.57 -3.16 -19.21
C VAL A 483 -14.00 -2.60 -19.26
N PHE A 484 -14.56 -2.24 -18.11
CA PHE A 484 -15.90 -1.63 -18.03
C PHE A 484 -15.98 -0.34 -18.85
N GLN A 485 -14.94 0.48 -18.80
CA GLN A 485 -14.87 1.74 -19.52
C GLN A 485 -14.71 1.57 -21.03
N ILE A 486 -13.90 0.59 -21.48
CA ILE A 486 -13.81 0.20 -22.88
C ILE A 486 -15.18 -0.30 -23.38
N LEU A 487 -15.87 -1.13 -22.60
CA LEU A 487 -17.19 -1.64 -22.97
C LEU A 487 -18.22 -0.51 -23.12
N ILE A 488 -18.26 0.44 -22.19
CA ILE A 488 -19.12 1.63 -22.29
C ILE A 488 -18.80 2.42 -23.56
N PHE A 489 -17.51 2.68 -23.81
CA PHE A 489 -17.09 3.39 -25.02
C PHE A 489 -17.53 2.67 -26.30
N LEU A 490 -17.35 1.35 -26.37
CA LEU A 490 -17.78 0.54 -27.51
C LEU A 490 -19.30 0.54 -27.69
N ILE A 491 -20.08 0.42 -26.62
CA ILE A 491 -21.55 0.49 -26.68
C ILE A 491 -21.99 1.86 -27.19
N GLN A 492 -21.38 2.93 -26.67
CA GLN A 492 -21.65 4.31 -27.08
C GLN A 492 -21.35 4.52 -28.57
N PHE A 493 -20.19 4.06 -29.04
CA PHE A 493 -19.72 4.29 -30.39
C PHE A 493 -20.36 3.37 -31.44
N PHE A 494 -20.59 2.09 -31.15
CA PHE A 494 -21.09 1.15 -32.15
C PHE A 494 -22.61 0.98 -32.13
N ILE A 495 -23.22 0.92 -30.94
CA ILE A 495 -24.66 0.64 -30.83
C ILE A 495 -25.43 1.95 -30.87
N LEU A 496 -25.13 2.88 -29.95
CA LEU A 496 -25.88 4.12 -29.82
C LEU A 496 -25.68 5.02 -31.05
N HIS A 497 -24.45 5.24 -31.51
CA HIS A 497 -24.22 6.03 -32.71
C HIS A 497 -24.92 5.44 -33.95
N ARG A 498 -24.86 4.12 -34.16
CA ARG A 498 -25.51 3.45 -35.29
C ARG A 498 -27.04 3.54 -35.19
N TYR A 499 -27.58 3.34 -33.99
CA TYR A 499 -29.01 3.51 -33.72
C TYR A 499 -29.46 4.94 -34.03
N TYR A 500 -28.75 5.94 -33.50
CA TYR A 500 -29.05 7.35 -33.77
C TYR A 500 -28.92 7.72 -35.26
N SER A 501 -27.92 7.18 -35.95
CA SER A 501 -27.77 7.36 -37.40
C SER A 501 -28.91 6.72 -38.19
N HIS A 502 -29.36 5.53 -37.80
CA HIS A 502 -30.49 4.85 -38.44
C HIS A 502 -31.80 5.59 -38.21
N GLU A 503 -32.09 5.97 -36.97
CA GLU A 503 -33.25 6.80 -36.62
C GLU A 503 -33.24 8.13 -37.38
N TYR A 504 -32.08 8.79 -37.47
CA TYR A 504 -31.94 10.01 -38.27
C TYR A 504 -32.28 9.77 -39.75
N GLN A 505 -31.83 8.66 -40.35
CA GLN A 505 -32.19 8.30 -41.72
C GLN A 505 -33.68 7.99 -41.88
N LEU A 506 -34.30 7.34 -40.90
CA LEU A 506 -35.75 7.08 -40.88
C LEU A 506 -36.52 8.40 -40.83
N VAL A 507 -36.16 9.29 -39.92
CA VAL A 507 -36.75 10.62 -39.81
C VAL A 507 -36.59 11.44 -41.09
N ARG A 508 -35.39 11.39 -41.72
CA ARG A 508 -35.15 11.99 -43.04
C ARG A 508 -36.06 11.40 -44.13
N ARG A 509 -36.35 10.09 -44.11
CA ARG A 509 -37.30 9.46 -45.03
C ARG A 509 -38.74 9.88 -44.75
N TYR A 510 -39.14 10.00 -43.49
CA TYR A 510 -40.47 10.49 -43.13
C TYR A 510 -40.71 11.95 -43.57
N MET A 511 -39.67 12.77 -43.66
CA MET A 511 -39.76 14.11 -44.25
C MET A 511 -40.21 14.08 -45.72
N LEU A 512 -39.89 13.03 -46.48
CA LEU A 512 -40.34 12.84 -47.87
C LEU A 512 -41.83 12.46 -47.96
N LEU A 513 -42.45 12.06 -46.85
CA LEU A 513 -43.86 11.67 -46.77
C LEU A 513 -44.77 12.83 -46.34
N LEU A 514 -44.23 14.04 -46.20
CA LEU A 514 -45.02 15.23 -45.89
C LEU A 514 -45.95 15.56 -47.08
N PRO A 515 -47.25 15.81 -46.82
CA PRO A 515 -48.23 16.02 -47.87
C PRO A 515 -47.87 17.25 -48.71
N SER A 516 -48.07 17.15 -50.03
CA SER A 516 -47.55 18.16 -50.95
C SER A 516 -48.21 19.54 -50.78
N SER A 517 -49.40 19.59 -50.19
CA SER A 517 -50.08 20.82 -49.79
C SER A 517 -49.32 21.57 -48.69
N THR A 518 -48.77 20.87 -47.70
CA THR A 518 -48.01 21.49 -46.60
C THR A 518 -46.64 22.01 -47.04
N VAL A 519 -46.01 21.32 -48.00
CA VAL A 519 -44.70 21.71 -48.53
C VAL A 519 -44.80 22.95 -49.43
N LEU A 520 -45.89 23.11 -50.17
CA LEU A 520 -46.04 24.15 -51.19
C LEU A 520 -46.86 25.38 -50.76
N LEU A 521 -47.73 25.28 -49.74
CA LEU A 521 -48.73 26.31 -49.43
C LEU A 521 -48.70 26.84 -47.98
N ASP A 522 -47.86 26.28 -47.10
CA ASP A 522 -47.72 26.76 -45.72
C ASP A 522 -46.40 27.52 -45.52
N ASP A 523 -46.48 28.86 -45.55
CA ASP A 523 -45.35 29.77 -45.34
C ASP A 523 -44.65 29.55 -43.98
N ASN A 524 -45.37 29.07 -42.96
CA ASN A 524 -44.77 28.79 -41.65
C ASN A 524 -43.93 27.51 -41.69
N PHE A 525 -44.36 26.52 -42.47
CA PHE A 525 -43.60 25.30 -42.70
C PHE A 525 -42.34 25.60 -43.50
N GLU A 526 -42.43 26.39 -44.59
CA GLU A 526 -41.26 26.80 -45.38
C GLU A 526 -40.25 27.58 -44.52
N ARG A 527 -40.72 28.54 -43.71
CA ARG A 527 -39.88 29.32 -42.80
C ARG A 527 -39.17 28.44 -41.77
N ASN A 528 -39.87 27.47 -41.18
CA ASN A 528 -39.28 26.56 -40.19
C ASN A 528 -38.34 25.53 -40.81
N ILE A 529 -38.62 25.06 -42.03
CA ILE A 529 -37.69 24.24 -42.80
C ILE A 529 -36.43 25.01 -43.16
N ARG A 530 -36.55 26.29 -43.56
CA ARG A 530 -35.39 27.12 -43.88
C ARG A 530 -34.52 27.34 -42.65
N ILE A 531 -35.12 27.60 -41.49
CA ILE A 531 -34.42 27.68 -40.19
C ILE A 531 -33.76 26.34 -39.82
N PHE A 532 -34.44 25.22 -40.08
CA PHE A 532 -33.89 23.89 -39.87
C PHE A 532 -32.66 23.63 -40.76
N TYR A 533 -32.74 23.92 -42.06
CA TYR A 533 -31.62 23.77 -42.99
C TYR A 533 -30.43 24.67 -42.65
N THR A 534 -30.65 25.90 -42.18
CA THR A 534 -29.55 26.79 -41.79
C THR A 534 -28.93 26.41 -40.44
N GLN A 535 -29.69 25.80 -39.51
CA GLN A 535 -29.15 25.32 -38.24
C GLN A 535 -28.37 24.00 -38.35
N PHE A 536 -28.63 23.19 -39.37
CA PHE A 536 -28.04 21.85 -39.53
C PHE A 536 -27.15 21.70 -40.78
N GLN A 537 -26.74 22.81 -41.41
CA GLN A 537 -25.64 22.84 -42.39
C GLN A 537 -24.29 22.94 -41.66
N LEU A 538 -23.86 21.80 -41.12
CA LEU A 538 -22.50 21.40 -40.73
C LEU A 538 -22.46 19.87 -40.82
#